data_AF-A0A5K1C2X2-F1
#
_entry.id   AF-A0A5K1C2X2-F1
#
_cell.length_a   1.000
_cell.length_b   1.000
_cell.length_c   1.000
_cell.angle_alpha   90.00
_cell.angle_beta   90.00
_cell.angle_gamma   90.00
#
_symmetry.space_group_name_H-M   'P 1'
#
loop_
_entity.id
_entity.type
_entity.pdbx_description
1 polymer ?
#
loop_
_entity_poly.entity_id
_entity_poly.type
_entity_poly.pdbx_seq_one_letter_code
_entity_poly.pdbx_strand_id
1 'polypeptide(L)' 'MAGKVSTKADIYSYGILLLEVFTRRKPTDEHFNGDFTLKQWVAEPFPLANSDVID' A
#
# COMPACT_ATOMS: atom_id res chain seq x y z
N MET A 1 11.25 19.68 -15.44
CA MET A 1 11.14 18.26 -15.85
C MET A 1 9.65 17.91 -15.86
N ALA A 2 9.05 17.68 -17.02
CA ALA A 2 7.66 17.25 -17.09
C ALA A 2 7.61 15.73 -16.91
N GLY A 3 6.81 15.25 -15.96
CA GLY A 3 6.59 13.82 -15.75
C GLY A 3 5.98 13.18 -16.98
N LYS A 4 6.45 12.00 -17.37
CA LYS A 4 5.91 11.25 -18.51
C LYS A 4 4.52 10.74 -18.15
N VAL A 5 3.48 11.35 -18.72
CA VAL A 5 2.11 10.86 -18.60
C VAL A 5 2.00 9.51 -19.32
N SER A 6 1.42 8.52 -18.64
CA SER A 6 1.24 7.17 -19.17
C SER A 6 0.08 6.50 -18.47
N THR A 7 -0.73 5.75 -19.24
CA THR A 7 -1.81 4.91 -18.69
C THR A 7 -1.31 3.98 -17.57
N LYS A 8 -0.08 3.48 -17.65
CA LYS A 8 0.51 2.67 -16.58
C LYS A 8 0.72 3.46 -15.27
N ALA A 9 1.14 4.72 -15.39
CA ALA A 9 1.29 5.61 -14.25
C ALA A 9 -0.07 5.99 -13.65
N ASP A 10 -1.09 6.18 -14.49
CA ASP A 10 -2.46 6.46 -14.06
C ASP A 10 -3.06 5.26 -13.31
N ILE A 11 -2.92 4.03 -13.84
CA ILE A 11 -3.35 2.79 -13.19
C ILE A 11 -2.66 2.61 -11.84
N TYR A 12 -1.34 2.85 -11.78
CA TYR A 12 -0.59 2.75 -10.53
C TYR A 12 -1.11 3.74 -9.48
N SER A 13 -1.26 5.01 -9.86
CA SER A 13 -1.77 6.07 -8.97
C SER A 13 -3.18 5.76 -8.48
N TYR A 14 -4.05 5.26 -9.36
CA TYR A 14 -5.39 4.82 -9.00
C TYR A 14 -5.36 3.67 -7.98
N GLY A 15 -4.46 2.70 -8.15
CA GLY A 15 -4.25 1.63 -7.17
C GLY A 15 -3.88 2.15 -5.79
N ILE A 16 -2.97 3.13 -5.71
CA ILE A 16 -2.59 3.76 -4.43
C ILE A 16 -3.78 4.49 -3.79
N LEU A 17 -4.58 5.23 -4.58
CA LEU A 17 -5.78 5.90 -4.08
C LEU A 17 -6.80 4.91 -3.50
N LEU A 18 -7.01 3.76 -4.15
CA LEU A 18 -7.87 2.70 -3.62
C LEU A 18 -7.36 2.18 -2.26
N LEU A 19 -6.06 1.92 -2.16
CA LEU A 19 -5.46 1.48 -0.90
C LEU A 19 -5.61 2.55 0.19
N GLU A 20 -5.43 3.83 -0.13
CA GLU A 20 -5.64 4.94 0.81
C GLU A 20 -7.10 4.97 1.32
N VAL A 21 -8.09 4.80 0.44
CA VAL A 21 -9.51 4.79 0.83
C VAL A 21 -9.85 3.59 1.73
N PHE A 22 -9.37 2.40 1.38
CA PHE A 22 -9.67 1.19 2.16
C PHE A 22 -8.96 1.15 3.51
N THR A 23 -7.71 1.60 3.57
CA THR A 23 -6.92 1.57 4.80
C THR A 23 -7.09 2.82 5.66
N ARG A 24 -7.62 3.92 5.08
CA ARG A 24 -7.67 5.27 5.65
C ARG A 24 -6.30 5.80 6.07
N ARG A 25 -5.26 5.39 5.35
CA ARG A 25 -3.86 5.79 5.60
C ARG A 25 -3.30 6.45 4.35
N LYS A 26 -2.53 7.52 4.55
CA LYS A 26 -1.93 8.22 3.41
C LYS A 26 -0.64 7.53 3.02
N PRO A 27 -0.33 7.40 1.71
CA PRO A 27 0.96 6.88 1.27
C PRO A 27 2.14 7.77 1.70
N THR A 28 1.88 9.00 2.14
CA THR A 28 2.85 9.97 2.65
C THR A 28 2.91 10.04 4.17
N ASP A 29 2.21 9.16 4.90
CA ASP A 29 2.34 9.11 6.35
C ASP A 29 3.79 8.79 6.72
N GLU A 30 4.28 9.33 7.84
CA GLU A 30 5.67 9.15 8.29
C GLU A 30 6.05 7.66 8.46
N HIS A 31 5.07 6.80 8.68
CA HIS A 31 5.19 5.35 8.76
C HIS A 31 5.65 4.69 7.45
N PHE A 32 5.48 5.37 6.31
CA PHE A 32 5.80 4.85 4.97
C PHE A 32 6.96 5.61 4.31
N ASN A 33 7.91 6.08 5.11
CA ASN A 33 9.11 6.74 4.59
C ASN A 33 10.16 5.72 4.10
N GLY A 34 11.01 6.15 3.16
CA GLY A 34 12.10 5.33 2.63
C GLY A 34 11.62 4.11 1.84
N ASP A 35 12.06 2.92 2.24
CA ASP A 35 11.84 1.66 1.53
C ASP A 35 10.55 0.92 1.95
N PHE A 36 9.80 1.47 2.90
CA PHE A 36 8.54 0.89 3.38
C PHE A 36 7.34 1.70 2.89
N THR A 37 6.45 1.07 2.13
CA THR A 37 5.34 1.73 1.43
C THR A 37 3.99 1.18 1.89
N LEU A 38 2.93 1.95 1.67
CA LEU A 38 1.55 1.50 1.91
C LEU A 38 1.24 0.16 1.21
N LYS A 39 1.80 -0.05 0.01
CA LYS A 39 1.67 -1.30 -0.74
C LYS A 39 2.32 -2.48 0.01
N GLN A 40 3.51 -2.30 0.57
CA GLN A 40 4.17 -3.35 1.36
C GLN A 40 3.39 -3.66 2.63
N TRP A 41 2.90 -2.64 3.33
CA TRP A 41 2.09 -2.82 4.53
C TRP A 41 0.81 -3.64 4.27
N VAL A 42 0.11 -3.40 3.16
CA VAL A 42 -1.08 -4.20 2.80
C VAL A 42 -0.72 -5.62 2.37
N ALA A 43 0.49 -5.82 1.82
CA ALA A 43 0.98 -7.13 1.41
C ALA A 43 1.54 -7.97 2.56
N GLU A 44 1.82 -7.36 3.71
CA GLU A 44 2.27 -8.06 4.91
C GLU A 44 1.17 -9.02 5.39
N PRO A 45 1.50 -10.30 5.67
CA PRO A 45 0.53 -11.24 6.21
C PRO A 45 0.08 -10.78 7.59
N PHE A 46 -1.23 -10.75 7.83
CA PHE A 46 -1.77 -10.47 9.16
C PHE A 46 -1.26 -11.54 10.13
N PRO A 47 -0.56 -11.17 11.22
CA PRO A 47 0.00 -12.15 12.17
C PRO A 47 -1.06 -13.01 12.87
N LEU A 48 -2.34 -12.66 12.75
CA LEU A 48 -3.47 -13.44 13.28
C LEU A 48 -3.78 -14.72 12.47
N ALA A 49 -3.30 -14.85 11.24
CA ALA A 49 -3.63 -16.02 10.40
C ALA A 49 -2.86 -17.30 10.81
N ASN A 50 -1.87 -17.20 11.71
CA ASN A 50 -0.93 -18.29 12.00
C ASN A 50 -1.02 -18.84 13.44
N SER A 51 -1.96 -18.38 14.28
CA SER A 51 -1.97 -18.73 15.71
C SER A 51 -3.22 -19.41 16.26
N ASP A 52 -4.29 -19.59 15.47
CA ASP A 52 -5.53 -20.22 15.97
C ASP A 52 -5.83 -21.61 15.35
N VAL A 53 -4.81 -22.33 14.89
CA VAL A 53 -4.94 -23.76 14.55
C VAL A 53 -3.88 -24.56 15.31
N ILE A 54 -3.97 -24.52 16.63
CA ILE A 54 -3.49 -25.61 17.48
C ILE A 54 -4.72 -26.17 18.17
N ASP A 55 -5.02 -27.43 17.82
CA ASP A 55 -6.13 -28.30 18.24
C ASP A 55 -6.46 -28.25 19.75
#